data_AF-A0A820LSP7-F1
#
_entry.id   AF-A0A820LSP7-F1
#
_cell.length_a   1.000
_cell.length_b   1.000
_cell.length_c   1.000
_cell.angle_alpha   90.00
_cell.angle_beta   90.00
_cell.angle_gamma   90.00
#
_symmetry.space_group_name_H-M   'P 1'
#
loop_
_entity.id
_entity.type
_entity.pdbx_description
1 polymer ?
#
loop_
_entity_poly.entity_id
_entity_poly.type
_entity_poly.pdbx_seq_one_letter_code
_entity_poly.pdbx_strand_id
1 'polypeptide(L)'
;NHTSCMIANNDSDTDEKRTKPKNTLTKNPQIQHESISNTLRPNSIESDMTHEEFRRHGKEMIDYIADYLTNIHERRVTPEVEPGYLRPMLPEDAPEKGEPWNEIMKDVDRTIMPGITHWQHPRFHAYFPAGNSYPSILAEMLSSGLGIVGFSWAASPACTELEPIMLDWLGRMMSLPT
;
A
#
# COMPACT_ATOMS: atom_id res chain seq x y z
N ASN A 1 6.32 21.82 40.58
CA ASN A 1 5.11 21.13 40.10
C ASN A 1 5.48 20.10 39.06
N HIS A 2 5.36 18.83 39.48
CA HIS A 2 5.38 17.55 38.76
C HIS A 2 6.42 17.32 37.64
N THR A 3 7.58 16.73 37.95
CA THR A 3 7.95 15.30 38.10
C THR A 3 8.44 14.68 36.79
N SER A 4 9.77 14.71 36.64
CA SER A 4 10.57 13.95 35.70
C SER A 4 10.81 12.53 36.20
N CYS A 5 11.01 11.65 35.22
CA CYS A 5 11.33 10.23 35.25
C CYS A 5 12.25 9.77 36.40
N MET A 6 11.85 8.70 37.11
CA MET A 6 12.70 7.96 38.03
C MET A 6 13.32 6.76 37.32
N ILE A 7 14.65 6.77 37.22
CA ILE A 7 15.49 5.57 37.11
C ILE A 7 15.83 5.17 38.55
N ALA A 8 15.56 3.92 38.93
CA ALA A 8 16.04 3.35 40.19
C ALA A 8 16.70 1.99 39.91
N ASN A 9 18.02 1.97 40.10
CA ASN A 9 18.81 0.76 40.34
C ASN A 9 18.49 0.20 41.73
N ASN A 10 18.74 -1.10 41.94
CA ASN A 10 19.11 -1.63 43.25
C ASN A 10 20.16 -2.73 43.10
N ASP A 11 21.28 -2.49 43.77
CA ASP A 11 22.51 -3.28 43.91
C ASP A 11 22.37 -4.46 44.88
N SER A 12 23.33 -5.41 44.81
CA SER A 12 24.33 -5.69 45.88
C SER A 12 24.89 -7.12 45.77
N ASP A 13 26.19 -7.25 45.47
CA ASP A 13 27.27 -7.84 46.33
C ASP A 13 27.41 -9.38 46.22
N THR A 14 28.57 -10.07 46.17
CA THR A 14 29.95 -9.84 46.61
C THR A 14 30.90 -10.93 46.03
N ASP A 15 32.21 -10.65 46.06
CA ASP A 15 33.38 -11.55 46.22
C ASP A 15 33.88 -12.56 45.15
N GLU A 16 35.09 -12.25 44.67
CA GLU A 16 36.31 -13.08 44.70
C GLU A 16 36.26 -14.56 44.23
N LYS A 17 36.85 -14.84 43.04
CA LYS A 17 37.99 -15.77 42.87
C LYS A 17 38.37 -16.04 41.41
N ARG A 18 39.64 -15.75 41.11
CA ARG A 18 40.38 -16.21 39.94
C ARG A 18 40.65 -17.71 40.06
N THR A 19 40.01 -18.52 39.21
CA THR A 19 40.46 -19.90 38.93
C THR A 19 40.10 -20.28 37.50
N LYS A 20 41.11 -20.50 36.65
CA LYS A 20 40.94 -21.06 35.29
C LYS A 20 40.58 -22.54 35.38
N PRO A 21 39.63 -23.06 34.57
CA PRO A 21 39.61 -24.47 34.24
C PRO A 21 39.86 -24.73 32.74
N LYS A 22 41.05 -25.31 32.50
CA LYS A 22 41.34 -26.48 31.66
C LYS A 22 40.48 -26.70 30.40
N ASN A 23 41.14 -26.40 29.28
CA ASN A 23 40.84 -26.91 27.94
C ASN A 23 40.83 -28.45 27.97
N THR A 24 39.66 -29.06 27.74
CA THR A 24 39.55 -30.51 27.49
C THR A 24 38.72 -30.67 26.22
N LEU A 25 39.39 -31.08 25.15
CA LEU A 25 38.76 -31.43 23.88
C LEU A 25 37.84 -32.63 24.10
N THR A 26 36.53 -32.43 24.01
CA THR A 26 35.57 -33.50 23.73
C THR A 26 34.84 -33.20 22.43
N LYS A 27 35.07 -34.13 21.51
CA LYS A 27 34.66 -34.24 20.11
C LYS A 27 33.23 -33.74 19.82
N ASN A 28 33.17 -32.91 18.78
CA ASN A 28 31.98 -32.44 18.08
C ASN A 28 31.13 -33.62 17.55
N PRO A 29 29.84 -33.76 17.91
CA PRO A 29 28.89 -34.48 17.09
C PRO A 29 28.37 -33.51 16.02
N GLN A 30 28.63 -33.87 14.77
CA GLN A 30 28.09 -33.27 13.55
C GLN A 30 26.59 -32.93 13.73
N ILE A 31 26.27 -31.62 13.81
CA ILE A 31 24.90 -31.16 13.64
C ILE A 31 24.56 -31.38 12.17
N GLN A 32 23.72 -32.39 11.94
CA GLN A 32 23.18 -32.69 10.63
C GLN A 32 22.42 -31.43 10.14
N HIS A 33 22.83 -30.93 8.97
CA HIS A 33 22.03 -29.99 8.19
C HIS A 33 20.79 -30.73 7.73
N GLU A 34 19.79 -30.84 8.60
CA GLU A 34 18.47 -31.28 8.21
C GLU A 34 17.80 -30.08 7.53
N SER A 35 17.77 -30.15 6.21
CA SER A 35 17.05 -29.24 5.33
C SER A 35 15.68 -28.97 5.92
N ILE A 36 15.42 -27.73 6.33
CA ILE A 36 14.07 -27.28 6.64
C ILE A 36 13.32 -27.36 5.31
N SER A 37 12.71 -28.51 5.12
CA SER A 37 11.79 -28.83 4.06
C SER A 37 10.79 -27.68 3.96
N ASN A 38 10.71 -27.11 2.76
CA ASN A 38 9.65 -26.23 2.32
C ASN A 38 8.30 -26.80 2.76
N THR A 39 7.84 -26.43 3.95
CA THR A 39 6.42 -26.52 4.28
C THR A 39 5.78 -25.25 3.73
N LEU A 40 5.85 -25.13 2.40
CA LEU A 40 4.98 -24.24 1.64
C LEU A 40 3.57 -24.61 2.05
N ARG A 41 2.79 -23.60 2.44
CA ARG A 41 1.39 -23.76 2.83
C ARG A 41 0.68 -24.62 1.77
N PRO A 42 -0.10 -25.63 2.17
CA PRO A 42 -0.80 -26.47 1.23
C PRO A 42 -1.73 -25.61 0.34
N ASN A 43 -1.63 -25.84 -0.97
CA ASN A 43 -2.43 -25.28 -2.07
C ASN A 43 -3.78 -24.70 -1.64
N SER A 44 -3.81 -23.39 -1.39
CA SER A 44 -5.04 -22.60 -1.19
C SER A 44 -4.98 -21.29 -1.98
N ILE A 45 -4.38 -21.33 -3.16
CA ILE A 45 -4.32 -20.19 -4.09
C ILE A 45 -4.71 -20.70 -5.49
N GLU A 46 -6.00 -20.89 -5.72
CA GLU A 46 -6.54 -21.10 -7.07
C GLU A 46 -7.34 -19.87 -7.55
N SER A 47 -7.37 -18.78 -6.78
CA SER A 47 -8.13 -17.56 -7.08
C SER A 47 -7.30 -16.28 -7.22
N ASP A 48 -5.99 -16.31 -6.98
CA ASP A 48 -5.19 -15.08 -6.95
C ASP A 48 -4.45 -14.88 -8.27
N MET A 49 -4.55 -13.65 -8.80
CA MET A 49 -3.80 -13.19 -9.96
C MET A 49 -2.30 -13.46 -9.78
N THR A 50 -1.67 -14.04 -10.80
CA THR A 50 -0.21 -14.30 -10.78
C THR A 50 0.59 -13.00 -10.91
N HIS A 51 1.89 -13.05 -10.59
CA HIS A 51 2.77 -11.88 -10.72
C HIS A 51 2.91 -11.41 -12.18
N GLU A 52 2.91 -12.34 -13.13
CA GLU A 52 2.96 -12.08 -14.56
C GLU A 52 1.67 -11.40 -15.04
N GLU A 53 0.51 -11.88 -14.57
CA GLU A 53 -0.78 -11.26 -14.85
C GLU A 53 -0.87 -9.87 -14.22
N PHE A 54 -0.45 -9.70 -12.96
CA PHE A 54 -0.38 -8.39 -12.32
C PHE A 54 0.50 -7.41 -13.10
N ARG A 55 1.68 -7.85 -13.53
CA ARG A 55 2.57 -7.01 -14.35
C ARG A 55 1.94 -6.63 -15.68
N ARG A 56 1.23 -7.56 -16.32
CA ARG A 56 0.57 -7.32 -17.61
C ARG A 56 -0.60 -6.34 -17.44
N HIS A 57 -1.53 -6.64 -16.54
CA HIS A 57 -2.71 -5.82 -16.26
C HIS A 57 -2.37 -4.47 -15.65
N GLY A 58 -1.33 -4.38 -14.82
CA GLY A 58 -0.84 -3.11 -14.29
C GLY A 58 -0.34 -2.17 -15.39
N LYS A 59 0.32 -2.69 -16.42
CA LYS A 59 0.72 -1.90 -17.60
C LYS A 59 -0.49 -1.47 -18.42
N GLU A 60 -1.41 -2.40 -18.70
CA GLU A 60 -2.67 -2.11 -19.39
C GLU A 60 -3.47 -1.00 -18.66
N MET A 61 -3.47 -1.00 -17.32
CA MET A 61 -4.12 0.04 -16.51
C MET A 61 -3.40 1.39 -16.60
N ILE A 62 -2.06 1.40 -16.62
CA ILE A 62 -1.29 2.64 -16.82
C ILE A 62 -1.61 3.25 -18.19
N ASP A 63 -1.63 2.43 -19.24
CA ASP A 63 -1.97 2.86 -20.60
C ASP A 63 -3.41 3.41 -20.64
N TYR A 64 -4.37 2.69 -20.03
CA TYR A 64 -5.75 3.13 -19.90
C TYR A 64 -5.90 4.49 -19.21
N ILE A 65 -5.20 4.71 -18.09
CA ILE A 65 -5.24 5.98 -17.34
C ILE A 65 -4.64 7.12 -18.17
N ALA A 66 -3.52 6.87 -18.85
CA ALA A 66 -2.87 7.86 -19.71
C ALA A 66 -3.78 8.27 -20.88
N ASP A 67 -4.41 7.29 -21.54
CA ASP A 67 -5.37 7.52 -22.62
C ASP A 67 -6.62 8.25 -22.12
N TYR A 68 -7.13 7.87 -20.94
CA TYR A 68 -8.26 8.54 -20.29
C TYR A 68 -7.96 10.01 -20.02
N LEU A 69 -6.82 10.33 -19.39
CA LEU A 69 -6.44 11.71 -19.05
C LEU A 69 -6.13 12.55 -20.30
N THR A 70 -5.57 11.95 -21.35
CA THR A 70 -5.30 12.62 -22.63
C THR A 70 -6.61 12.97 -23.35
N ASN A 71 -7.55 12.03 -23.40
CA ASN A 71 -8.79 12.16 -24.17
C ASN A 71 -10.00 12.61 -23.31
N ILE A 72 -9.77 13.01 -22.05
CA ILE A 72 -10.85 13.38 -21.13
C ILE A 72 -11.73 14.51 -21.67
N HIS A 73 -11.15 15.42 -22.47
CA HIS A 73 -11.82 16.58 -23.05
C HIS A 73 -12.91 16.23 -24.08
N GLU A 74 -12.87 15.01 -24.63
CA GLU A 74 -13.89 14.48 -25.54
C GLU A 74 -15.13 13.97 -24.80
N ARG A 75 -15.01 13.73 -23.48
CA ARG A 75 -16.09 13.19 -22.65
C ARG A 75 -16.99 14.29 -22.11
N ARG A 76 -18.22 13.91 -21.75
CA ARG A 76 -19.17 14.83 -21.12
C ARG A 76 -18.77 15.11 -19.67
N VAL A 77 -18.67 16.37 -19.28
CA VAL A 77 -18.24 16.77 -17.92
C VAL A 77 -19.07 16.12 -16.81
N THR A 78 -20.40 16.19 -16.94
CA THR A 78 -21.36 15.59 -16.01
C THR A 78 -22.14 14.47 -16.71
N PRO A 79 -22.44 13.36 -16.02
CA PRO A 79 -23.15 12.24 -16.61
C PRO A 79 -24.61 12.59 -16.89
N GLU A 80 -25.23 11.83 -17.80
CA GLU A 80 -26.67 11.92 -18.12
C GLU A 80 -27.37 10.65 -17.60
N VAL A 81 -27.42 10.53 -16.27
CA VAL A 81 -27.99 9.38 -15.57
C VAL A 81 -28.85 9.84 -14.40
N GLU A 82 -29.84 9.02 -14.05
CA GLU A 82 -30.74 9.28 -12.93
C GLU A 82 -30.35 8.46 -11.68
N PRO A 83 -30.74 8.88 -10.47
CA PRO A 83 -30.54 8.10 -9.26
C PRO A 83 -31.06 6.67 -9.42
N GLY A 84 -30.21 5.69 -9.12
CA GLY A 84 -30.53 4.26 -9.25
C GLY A 84 -30.21 3.62 -10.60
N TYR A 85 -29.67 4.35 -11.58
CA TYR A 85 -29.33 3.80 -12.92
C TYR A 85 -28.40 2.57 -12.88
N LEU A 86 -27.54 2.47 -11.87
CA LEU A 86 -26.49 1.45 -11.79
C LEU A 86 -27.01 0.08 -11.33
N ARG A 87 -28.00 0.04 -10.42
CA ARG A 87 -28.55 -1.21 -9.86
C ARG A 87 -29.02 -2.20 -10.95
N PRO A 88 -29.80 -1.81 -11.97
CA PRO A 88 -30.24 -2.74 -13.01
C PRO A 88 -29.13 -3.18 -13.97
N MET A 89 -27.94 -2.57 -13.93
CA MET A 89 -26.80 -2.92 -14.78
C MET A 89 -25.87 -3.95 -14.14
N LEU A 90 -26.06 -4.26 -12.86
CA LEU A 90 -25.22 -5.18 -12.09
C LEU A 90 -26.03 -6.40 -11.62
N PRO A 91 -25.37 -7.55 -11.37
CA PRO A 91 -26.01 -8.69 -10.72
C PRO A 91 -26.63 -8.33 -9.35
N GLU A 92 -27.67 -9.05 -8.95
CA GLU A 92 -28.32 -8.83 -7.65
C GLU A 92 -27.42 -9.22 -6.47
N ASP A 93 -26.64 -10.29 -6.66
CA ASP A 93 -25.73 -10.88 -5.68
C ASP A 93 -24.27 -10.87 -6.17
N ALA A 94 -23.32 -10.88 -5.24
CA ALA A 94 -21.91 -10.97 -5.56
C ALA A 94 -21.57 -12.34 -6.20
N PRO A 95 -20.69 -12.38 -7.22
CA PRO A 95 -20.32 -13.63 -7.86
C PRO A 95 -19.55 -14.54 -6.89
N GLU A 96 -19.91 -15.83 -6.85
CA GLU A 96 -19.22 -16.82 -6.00
C GLU A 96 -17.80 -17.15 -6.49
N LYS A 97 -17.50 -16.85 -7.76
CA LYS A 97 -16.22 -17.12 -8.41
C LYS A 97 -15.69 -15.84 -9.05
N GLY A 98 -14.37 -15.68 -9.04
CA GLY A 98 -13.71 -14.58 -9.71
C GLY A 98 -13.99 -14.56 -11.22
N GLU A 99 -14.09 -13.35 -11.77
CA GLU A 99 -14.28 -13.13 -13.20
C GLU A 99 -12.96 -12.72 -13.87
N PRO A 100 -12.79 -12.99 -15.17
CA PRO A 100 -11.60 -12.56 -15.89
C PRO A 100 -11.47 -11.04 -15.87
N TRP A 101 -10.24 -10.54 -15.67
CA TRP A 101 -9.94 -9.10 -15.64
C TRP A 101 -10.52 -8.30 -16.81
N ASN A 102 -10.48 -8.89 -18.02
CA ASN A 102 -10.98 -8.22 -19.22
C ASN A 102 -12.50 -8.02 -19.18
N GLU A 103 -13.26 -8.91 -18.53
CA GLU A 103 -14.71 -8.73 -18.36
C GLU A 103 -14.99 -7.62 -17.34
N ILE A 104 -14.21 -7.57 -16.25
CA ILE A 104 -14.29 -6.48 -15.26
C ILE A 104 -14.03 -5.13 -15.92
N MET A 105 -12.97 -5.00 -16.73
CA MET A 105 -12.66 -3.74 -17.41
C MET A 105 -13.72 -3.34 -18.46
N LYS A 106 -14.34 -4.31 -19.14
CA LYS A 106 -15.49 -4.02 -20.01
C LYS A 106 -16.67 -3.46 -19.23
N ASP A 107 -16.92 -3.96 -18.03
CA ASP A 107 -17.98 -3.44 -17.17
C ASP A 107 -17.65 -2.05 -16.61
N VAL A 108 -16.38 -1.77 -16.30
CA VAL A 108 -15.94 -0.41 -15.97
C VAL A 108 -16.28 0.55 -17.11
N ASP A 109 -15.93 0.22 -18.34
CA ASP A 109 -16.17 1.09 -19.50
C ASP A 109 -17.66 1.23 -19.84
N ARG A 110 -18.42 0.13 -19.76
CA ARG A 110 -19.85 0.09 -20.15
C ARG A 110 -20.76 0.69 -19.10
N THR A 111 -20.48 0.42 -17.83
CA THR A 111 -21.44 0.63 -16.73
C THR A 111 -21.00 1.76 -15.81
N ILE A 112 -19.71 1.88 -15.51
CA ILE A 112 -19.18 2.87 -14.57
C ILE A 112 -18.88 4.19 -15.29
N MET A 113 -18.08 4.16 -16.35
CA MET A 113 -17.60 5.37 -17.03
C MET A 113 -18.70 6.34 -17.48
N PRO A 114 -19.86 5.90 -18.00
CA PRO A 114 -20.95 6.82 -18.37
C PRO A 114 -21.57 7.58 -17.19
N GLY A 115 -21.41 7.07 -15.97
CA GLY A 115 -21.91 7.68 -14.74
C GLY A 115 -20.88 8.49 -13.95
N ILE A 116 -19.62 8.56 -14.43
CA ILE A 116 -18.58 9.35 -13.78
C ILE A 116 -18.75 10.83 -14.12
N THR A 117 -18.74 11.68 -13.10
CA THR A 117 -18.46 13.11 -13.29
C THR A 117 -16.95 13.28 -13.46
N HIS A 118 -16.51 13.82 -14.59
CA HIS A 118 -15.09 13.92 -14.91
C HIS A 118 -14.45 15.17 -14.29
N TRP A 119 -14.02 15.07 -13.03
CA TRP A 119 -13.42 16.18 -12.27
C TRP A 119 -12.14 16.76 -12.89
N GLN A 120 -11.39 15.95 -13.65
CA GLN A 120 -10.17 16.39 -14.33
C GLN A 120 -10.44 16.98 -15.73
N HIS A 121 -11.71 17.08 -16.14
CA HIS A 121 -12.07 17.63 -17.43
C HIS A 121 -11.76 19.15 -17.47
N PRO A 122 -11.18 19.71 -18.55
CA PRO A 122 -10.75 21.12 -18.60
C PRO A 122 -11.89 22.15 -18.44
N ARG A 123 -13.12 21.75 -18.78
CA ARG A 123 -14.38 22.52 -18.58
C ARG A 123 -15.10 22.25 -17.24
N PHE A 124 -14.51 21.50 -16.31
CA PHE A 124 -15.09 21.31 -14.98
C PHE A 124 -14.70 22.48 -14.06
N HIS A 125 -15.68 23.29 -13.68
CA HIS A 125 -15.48 24.48 -12.84
C HIS A 125 -16.41 24.50 -11.60
N ALA A 126 -16.98 23.36 -11.25
CA ALA A 126 -17.79 23.23 -10.04
C ALA A 126 -16.89 22.97 -8.81
N TYR A 127 -17.36 23.40 -7.63
CA TYR A 127 -16.69 23.15 -6.34
C TYR A 127 -15.23 23.64 -6.29
N PHE A 128 -14.31 22.75 -5.92
CA PHE A 128 -12.86 22.95 -5.90
C PHE A 128 -12.19 21.90 -6.78
N PRO A 129 -11.07 22.23 -7.47
CA PRO A 129 -10.37 21.28 -8.31
C PRO A 129 -9.80 20.13 -7.46
N ALA A 130 -9.97 18.90 -7.93
CA ALA A 130 -9.30 17.75 -7.35
C ALA A 130 -7.85 17.72 -7.85
N GLY A 131 -6.87 17.91 -6.96
CA GLY A 131 -5.46 17.83 -7.32
C GLY A 131 -5.11 16.43 -7.81
N ASN A 132 -4.73 16.29 -9.07
CA ASN A 132 -4.28 15.03 -9.65
C ASN A 132 -3.08 15.26 -10.57
N SER A 133 -2.09 14.38 -10.51
CA SER A 133 -0.87 14.45 -11.29
C SER A 133 -0.31 13.05 -11.55
N TYR A 134 0.46 12.87 -12.63
CA TYR A 134 1.11 11.58 -12.88
C TYR A 134 2.02 11.11 -11.72
N PRO A 135 2.84 11.98 -11.08
CA PRO A 135 3.62 11.57 -9.92
C PRO A 135 2.76 11.12 -8.73
N SER A 136 1.62 11.76 -8.46
CA SER A 136 0.74 11.34 -7.35
C SER A 136 0.09 9.98 -7.61
N ILE A 137 -0.30 9.68 -8.86
CA ILE A 137 -0.85 8.38 -9.24
C ILE A 137 0.21 7.27 -9.08
N LEU A 138 1.44 7.51 -9.52
CA LEU A 138 2.53 6.55 -9.36
C LEU A 138 2.90 6.33 -7.88
N ALA A 139 2.88 7.39 -7.07
CA ALA A 139 3.11 7.29 -5.63
C ALA A 139 2.01 6.46 -4.95
N GLU A 140 0.74 6.63 -5.33
CA GLU A 140 -0.37 5.84 -4.81
C GLU A 140 -0.23 4.35 -5.19
N MET A 141 0.16 4.07 -6.44
CA MET A 141 0.44 2.70 -6.89
C MET A 141 1.58 2.05 -6.10
N LEU A 142 2.65 2.80 -5.82
CA LEU A 142 3.76 2.33 -4.99
C LEU A 142 3.31 2.09 -3.54
N SER A 143 2.57 3.04 -2.95
CA SER A 143 2.01 2.93 -1.60
C SER A 143 1.14 1.68 -1.44
N SER A 144 0.21 1.48 -2.38
CA SER A 144 -0.65 0.31 -2.44
C SER A 144 0.14 -0.99 -2.59
N GLY A 145 1.19 -1.00 -3.42
CA GLY A 145 2.06 -2.18 -3.60
C GLY A 145 2.91 -2.53 -2.37
N LEU A 146 3.30 -1.53 -1.57
CA LEU A 146 4.01 -1.76 -0.30
C LEU A 146 3.07 -2.27 0.79
N GLY A 147 1.78 -1.90 0.76
CA GLY A 147 0.76 -2.40 1.68
C GLY A 147 1.05 -2.12 3.16
N ILE A 148 1.74 -1.01 3.45
CA ILE A 148 2.26 -0.69 4.78
C ILE A 148 1.16 -0.10 5.67
N VAL A 149 1.10 -0.54 6.93
CA VAL A 149 0.26 0.05 7.98
C VAL A 149 1.13 0.78 9.01
N GLY A 150 1.33 2.08 8.82
CA GLY A 150 2.26 2.91 9.61
C GLY A 150 1.71 3.52 10.90
N PHE A 151 1.04 2.74 11.77
CA PHE A 151 0.45 3.28 13.00
C PHE A 151 1.46 3.56 14.13
N SER A 152 2.69 3.09 14.00
CA SER A 152 3.79 3.35 14.93
C SER A 152 5.13 3.32 14.21
N TRP A 153 6.15 3.92 14.82
CA TRP A 153 7.51 3.88 14.27
C TRP A 153 8.00 2.46 14.01
N ALA A 154 7.75 1.53 14.95
CA ALA A 154 8.15 0.14 14.79
C ALA A 154 7.39 -0.58 13.65
N ALA A 155 6.17 -0.14 13.32
CA ALA A 155 5.37 -0.70 12.23
C ALA A 155 5.86 -0.23 10.84
N SER A 156 6.36 1.00 10.74
CA SER A 156 7.07 1.48 9.56
C SER A 156 7.98 2.68 9.88
N PRO A 157 9.28 2.44 10.10
CA PRO A 157 10.23 3.51 10.37
C PRO A 157 10.31 4.48 9.19
N ALA A 158 10.37 3.97 7.95
CA ALA A 158 10.49 4.80 6.76
C ALA A 158 9.29 5.76 6.58
N CYS A 159 8.06 5.29 6.81
CA CYS A 159 6.88 6.17 6.75
C CYS A 159 6.94 7.25 7.84
N THR A 160 7.27 6.84 9.07
CA THR A 160 7.28 7.74 10.24
C THR A 160 8.37 8.80 10.15
N GLU A 161 9.51 8.49 9.56
CA GLU A 161 10.61 9.44 9.36
C GLU A 161 10.38 10.33 8.13
N LEU A 162 9.80 9.79 7.04
CA LEU A 162 9.60 10.53 5.79
C LEU A 162 8.50 11.59 5.91
N GLU A 163 7.39 11.29 6.60
CA GLU A 163 6.26 12.20 6.76
C GLU A 163 6.67 13.57 7.35
N PRO A 164 7.35 13.66 8.51
CA PRO A 164 7.75 14.96 9.07
C PRO A 164 8.75 15.68 8.16
N ILE A 165 9.65 14.98 7.48
CA ILE A 165 10.58 15.59 6.52
C ILE A 165 9.81 16.30 5.39
N MET A 166 8.80 15.63 4.83
CA MET A 166 7.97 16.19 3.75
C MET A 166 7.12 17.37 4.25
N LEU A 167 6.59 17.28 5.48
CA LEU A 167 5.85 18.38 6.10
C LEU A 167 6.74 19.59 6.39
N ASP A 168 7.98 19.38 6.81
CA ASP A 168 8.97 20.44 6.98
C ASP A 168 9.28 21.14 5.65
N TRP A 169 9.37 20.36 4.56
CA TRP A 169 9.57 20.92 3.22
C TRP A 169 8.39 21.78 2.81
N LEU A 170 7.17 21.27 3.01
CA LEU A 170 5.93 22.00 2.73
C LEU A 170 5.81 23.27 3.59
N GLY A 171 6.12 23.19 4.88
CA GLY A 171 6.11 24.33 5.80
C GLY A 171 7.06 25.44 5.35
N ARG A 172 8.28 25.07 4.91
CA ARG A 172 9.23 26.03 4.33
C ARG A 172 8.73 26.63 3.00
N MET A 173 8.10 25.84 2.14
CA MET A 173 7.50 26.34 0.89
C MET A 173 6.37 27.36 1.17
N MET A 174 5.63 27.18 2.25
CA MET A 174 4.59 28.11 2.72
C MET A 174 5.14 29.26 3.57
N SER A 175 6.46 29.33 3.80
CA SER A 175 7.10 30.33 4.67
C SER A 175 6.54 30.36 6.10
N LEU A 176 6.16 29.19 6.64
CA LEU A 176 5.74 29.09 8.03
C LEU A 176 6.92 29.30 8.99
N PRO A 177 6.67 29.82 10.21
CA PRO A 177 7.68 29.90 11.25
C PRO A 177 8.24 28.52 11.59
N THR A 178 9.56 28.47 11.78
CA THR A 178 10.30 27.30 12.30
C THR A 178 10.40 27.33 13.81
#